data_AF-H0SK73-F1
#
_entry.id   AF-H0SK73-F1
#
_cell.length_a   1.000
_cell.length_b   1.000
_cell.length_c   1.000
_cell.angle_alpha   90.00
_cell.angle_beta   90.00
_cell.angle_gamma   90.00
#
_symmetry.space_group_name_H-M   'P 1'
#
loop_
_entity.id
_entity.type
_entity.pdbx_description
1 polymer ?
#
loop_
_entity_poly.entity_id
_entity_poly.type
_entity_poly.pdbx_seq_one_letter_code
_entity_poly.pdbx_strand_id
1 'polypeptide(L)' 'MADRGGLKLLGFIFASVTLAVMLATGMVVKGYADGSYSLETSASVEE' A
#
# COMPACT_ATOMS: atom_id res chain seq x y z
N MET A 1 2.74 16.64 -30.24
CA MET A 1 3.48 17.21 -29.10
C MET A 1 2.69 16.84 -27.86
N ALA A 2 3.15 15.86 -27.07
CA ALA A 2 2.38 15.38 -25.91
C ALA A 2 2.10 16.55 -24.96
N ASP A 3 0.87 16.65 -24.46
CA ASP A 3 0.49 17.66 -23.47
C ASP A 3 1.38 17.53 -22.22
N ARG A 4 2.43 18.36 -22.19
CA ARG A 4 3.44 18.36 -21.11
C ARG A 4 2.81 18.66 -19.76
N GLY A 5 1.68 19.36 -19.73
CA GLY A 5 0.88 19.61 -18.54
C GLY A 5 0.19 18.35 -18.02
N GLY A 6 -0.52 17.63 -18.89
CA GLY A 6 -1.20 16.38 -18.52
C GLY A 6 -0.24 15.29 -18.05
N LEU A 7 0.90 15.13 -18.74
CA LEU A 7 1.91 14.13 -18.37
C LEU A 7 2.55 14.40 -17.00
N LYS A 8 2.74 15.68 -16.64
CA LYS A 8 3.21 16.08 -15.30
C LYS A 8 2.19 15.77 -14.21
N LEU A 9 0.91 16.05 -14.45
CA LEU A 9 -0.16 15.74 -13.50
C LEU A 9 -0.28 14.24 -13.26
N LEU A 10 -0.30 13.44 -14.33
CA LEU A 10 -0.31 11.98 -14.28
C LEU A 10 0.91 11.43 -13.55
N GLY A 11 2.10 11.96 -13.82
CA GLY A 11 3.33 11.58 -13.12
C GLY A 11 3.26 11.87 -11.61
N PHE A 12 2.68 13.01 -11.22
CA PHE A 12 2.50 13.36 -9.81
C PHE A 12 1.50 12.42 -9.11
N ILE A 13 0.37 12.12 -9.76
CA ILE A 13 -0.62 11.16 -9.24
C ILE A 13 0.00 9.76 -9.12
N PHE A 14 0.73 9.32 -10.13
CA PHE A 14 1.40 8.02 -10.10
C PHE A 14 2.41 7.93 -8.95
N ALA A 15 3.20 8.97 -8.75
CA ALA A 15 4.15 9.03 -7.65
C ALA A 15 3.47 9.03 -6.28
N SER A 16 2.39 9.79 -6.11
CA SER A 16 1.64 9.82 -4.84
C SER A 16 1.00 8.47 -4.53
N VAL A 17 0.41 7.80 -5.53
CA VAL A 17 -0.15 6.45 -5.39
C VAL A 17 0.95 5.46 -5.04
N THR A 18 2.10 5.52 -5.71
CA THR A 18 3.24 4.63 -5.42
C THR A 18 3.73 4.81 -3.99
N LEU A 19 3.82 6.06 -3.52
CA LEU A 19 4.23 6.37 -2.15
C LEU A 19 3.20 5.87 -1.13
N ALA A 20 1.90 6.06 -1.39
CA ALA A 20 0.84 5.55 -0.53
C ALA A 20 0.86 4.01 -0.45
N VAL A 21 1.06 3.32 -1.57
CA VAL A 21 1.21 1.86 -1.61
C VAL A 21 2.44 1.42 -0.83
N MET A 22 3.59 2.08 -1.02
CA MET A 22 4.82 1.74 -0.29
C MET A 22 4.65 1.90 1.24
N LEU A 23 3.98 2.97 1.67
CA LEU A 23 3.65 3.17 3.09
C LEU A 23 2.69 2.11 3.61
N ALA A 24 1.62 1.78 2.87
CA ALA A 24 0.66 0.75 3.26
C ALA A 24 1.33 -0.62 3.36
N THR A 25 2.14 -1.01 2.38
CA THR A 25 2.93 -2.24 2.41
C THR A 25 3.87 -2.25 3.62
N GLY A 26 4.55 -1.12 3.90
CA GLY A 26 5.38 -0.96 5.08
C GLY A 26 4.61 -1.16 6.39
N MET A 27 3.40 -0.60 6.50
CA MET A 27 2.53 -0.77 7.68
C MET A 27 2.06 -2.22 7.86
N VAL A 28 1.74 -2.92 6.76
CA VAL A 28 1.37 -4.35 6.82
C VAL A 28 2.54 -5.18 7.31
N VAL A 29 3.72 -5.04 6.68
CA VAL A 29 4.92 -5.79 7.08
C VAL A 29 5.34 -5.45 8.50
N LYS A 30 5.31 -4.17 8.86
CA LYS A 30 5.57 -3.70 10.21
C LYS A 30 4.57 -4.29 11.20
N GLY A 31 3.28 -4.30 10.89
CA GLY A 31 2.25 -4.88 11.75
C GLY A 31 2.40 -6.40 11.93
N TYR A 32 2.89 -7.11 10.91
CA TYR A 32 3.29 -8.52 11.05
C TYR A 32 4.52 -8.67 11.95
N ALA A 33 5.54 -7.81 11.82
CA ALA A 33 6.75 -7.86 12.64
C ALA A 33 6.50 -7.46 14.10
N ASP A 34 5.64 -6.48 14.34
CA ASP A 34 5.22 -6.01 15.67
C ASP A 34 4.19 -6.97 16.32
N GLY A 35 3.81 -8.07 15.65
CA GLY A 35 2.85 -9.07 16.17
C GLY A 35 1.40 -8.56 16.26
N SER A 36 1.10 -7.38 15.69
CA SER A 36 -0.25 -6.79 15.67
C SER A 36 -1.20 -7.48 14.69
N TYR A 37 -0.66 -8.19 13.69
CA TYR A 37 -1.41 -9.10 12.81
C TYR A 37 -0.98 -10.53 13.11
N SER A 38 -1.67 -11.22 14.04
CA SER A 38 -1.49 -12.66 14.24
C SER A 38 -2.29 -13.45 13.20
N LEU A 39 -1.66 -14.38 12.50
CA LEU A 39 -2.31 -15.32 11.56
C LEU A 39 -3.33 -16.25 12.24
N GLU A 40 -3.36 -16.28 13.58
CA GLU A 40 -4.27 -17.10 14.38
C GLU A 40 -5.75 -16.70 14.20
N THR A 41 -6.05 -15.47 13.76
CA THR A 41 -7.45 -15.04 13.56
C THR A 41 -8.14 -15.64 12.33
N SER A 42 -7.39 -16.29 11.43
CA SER A 42 -7.98 -16.96 10.25
C SER A 42 -8.11 -18.47 10.41
N ALA A 43 -7.57 -19.04 11.50
CA ALA A 43 -7.71 -20.46 11.84
C ALA A 43 -8.88 -20.73 12.80
N SER A 44 -9.58 -19.70 13.29
CA SER A 44 -10.78 -19.82 14.12
C SER A 44 -12.08 -19.52 13.34
N VAL A 45 -12.13 -19.95 12.08
CA VAL A 45 -13.40 -20.30 11.41
C VAL A 45 -13.35 -21.79 11.13
N GLU A 46 -13.28 -22.55 12.23
CA GLU A 46 -13.74 -23.92 12.31
C GLU A 46 -14.82 -23.93 13.40
N GLU A 47 -16.07 -23.61 13.01
CA GLU A 47 -17.28 -24.42 13.24
C GLU A 47 -18.48 -23.82 12.48
#